data_AF-A0A7S2M4Q4-F1
#
_entry.id   AF-A0A7S2M4Q4-F1
#
_cell.length_a   1.000
_cell.length_b   1.000
_cell.length_c   1.000
_cell.angle_alpha   90.00
_cell.angle_beta   90.00
_cell.angle_gamma   90.00
#
_symmetry.space_group_name_H-M   'P 1'
#
loop_
_entity.id
_entity.type
_entity.pdbx_description
1 polymer ?
#
loop_
_entity_poly.entity_id
_entity_poly.type
_entity_poly.pdbx_seq_one_letter_code
_entity_poly.pdbx_strand_id
1 'polypeptide(L)'
;AEPFAKNPEYRRMYFDGWESVDEDRPLIAQIAGDDPAVMLEAAKLLEPHVDGVDINMGCPTEDARIGGARTLAPRCKRFGAYLLPDLELCTRLVGTLAEGLRRVPVTAKIRILRSRSATLQLALALEDAGAAALCVHGRTAQQRPKYADRLPAGLGL
;
A
#
# COMPACT_ATOMS: atom_id res chain seq x y z
N ALA A 1 0.84 -12.08 -14.29
CA ALA A 1 -0.59 -11.79 -14.06
C ALA A 1 -0.91 -10.34 -14.38
N GLU A 2 -2.16 -10.08 -14.73
CA GLU A 2 -2.68 -8.73 -14.93
C GLU A 2 -2.96 -8.03 -13.58
N PRO A 3 -2.88 -6.68 -13.51
CA PRO A 3 -3.21 -5.92 -12.30
C PRO A 3 -4.63 -6.19 -11.79
N PHE A 4 -4.89 -5.95 -10.50
CA PHE A 4 -6.22 -6.10 -9.87
C PHE A 4 -7.34 -5.45 -10.70
N ALA A 5 -7.11 -4.23 -11.22
CA ALA A 5 -8.08 -3.52 -12.05
C ALA A 5 -8.44 -4.23 -13.36
N LYS A 6 -7.54 -5.05 -13.91
CA LYS A 6 -7.69 -5.68 -15.23
C LYS A 6 -7.97 -7.17 -15.17
N ASN A 7 -7.85 -7.80 -14.00
CA ASN A 7 -8.01 -9.23 -13.82
C ASN A 7 -9.36 -9.60 -13.15
N PRO A 8 -10.45 -9.83 -13.91
CA PRO A 8 -11.75 -10.18 -13.34
C PRO A 8 -11.80 -11.56 -12.68
N GLU A 9 -10.94 -12.50 -13.08
CA GLU A 9 -10.85 -13.81 -12.41
C GLU A 9 -10.22 -13.69 -11.03
N TYR A 10 -9.14 -12.91 -10.92
CA TYR A 10 -8.53 -12.60 -9.62
C TYR A 10 -9.53 -11.90 -8.70
N ARG A 11 -10.27 -10.92 -9.21
CA ARG A 11 -11.33 -10.29 -8.43
C ARG A 11 -12.41 -11.29 -8.03
N ARG A 12 -12.91 -12.12 -8.93
CA ARG A 12 -13.88 -13.18 -8.57
C ARG A 12 -13.38 -14.12 -7.47
N MET A 13 -12.12 -14.53 -7.56
CA MET A 13 -11.54 -15.50 -6.63
C MET A 13 -11.29 -14.91 -5.24
N TYR A 14 -10.86 -13.65 -5.15
CA TYR A 14 -10.37 -13.05 -3.90
C TYR A 14 -11.23 -11.89 -3.38
N PHE A 15 -12.19 -11.40 -4.17
CA PHE A 15 -12.94 -10.17 -3.87
C PHE A 15 -14.45 -10.27 -4.16
N ASP A 16 -14.91 -10.85 -5.28
CA ASP A 16 -16.36 -10.85 -5.58
C ASP A 16 -17.15 -11.82 -4.69
N GLY A 17 -16.48 -12.79 -4.07
CA GLY A 17 -17.05 -13.63 -3.01
C GLY A 17 -16.85 -13.07 -1.59
N TRP A 18 -16.26 -11.88 -1.47
CA TRP A 18 -16.06 -11.20 -0.20
C TRP A 18 -17.27 -10.33 0.09
N GLU A 19 -18.14 -10.80 0.98
CA GLU A 19 -19.17 -9.99 1.62
C GLU A 19 -18.55 -9.37 2.87
N SER A 20 -18.29 -8.06 2.85
CA SER A 20 -17.99 -7.34 4.10
C SER A 20 -19.23 -7.43 4.99
N VAL A 21 -19.08 -7.91 6.22
CA VAL A 21 -20.17 -7.84 7.20
C VAL A 21 -20.17 -6.46 7.86
N ASP A 22 -21.32 -6.00 8.37
CA ASP A 22 -21.42 -4.66 8.96
C ASP A 22 -20.45 -4.47 10.14
N GLU A 23 -20.08 -5.56 10.82
CA GLU A 23 -19.10 -5.59 11.91
C GLU A 23 -17.66 -5.27 11.48
N ASP A 24 -17.32 -5.37 10.18
CA ASP A 24 -16.00 -5.01 9.67
C ASP A 24 -15.81 -3.49 9.54
N ARG A 25 -16.88 -2.70 9.69
CA ARG A 25 -16.85 -1.25 9.51
C ARG A 25 -16.34 -0.52 10.77
N PRO A 26 -15.47 0.51 10.62
CA PRO A 26 -14.98 1.06 9.37
C PRO A 26 -13.89 0.18 8.72
N LEU A 27 -14.06 -0.08 7.43
CA LEU A 27 -13.22 -0.99 6.66
C LEU A 27 -12.33 -0.21 5.71
N ILE A 28 -11.00 -0.33 5.86
CA ILE A 28 -10.03 0.35 5.01
C ILE A 28 -9.29 -0.68 4.16
N ALA A 29 -9.47 -0.64 2.85
CA ALA A 29 -8.75 -1.52 1.93
C ALA A 29 -7.37 -0.95 1.62
N GLN A 30 -6.32 -1.73 1.91
CA GLN A 30 -4.96 -1.38 1.56
C GLN A 30 -4.57 -1.94 0.19
N ILE A 31 -4.11 -1.08 -0.71
CA ILE A 31 -3.64 -1.43 -2.05
C ILE A 31 -2.16 -1.07 -2.24
N ALA A 32 -1.51 -1.72 -3.21
CA ALA A 32 -0.08 -1.56 -3.48
C ALA A 32 0.20 -1.53 -4.99
N GLY A 33 1.09 -0.64 -5.41
CA GLY A 33 1.51 -0.47 -6.80
C GLY A 33 2.34 0.80 -6.99
N ASP A 34 2.85 1.01 -8.20
CA ASP A 34 3.67 2.17 -8.58
C ASP A 34 3.14 2.95 -9.81
N ASP A 35 1.96 2.59 -10.32
CA ASP A 35 1.29 3.31 -11.41
C ASP A 35 0.03 3.99 -10.87
N PRO A 36 -0.02 5.33 -10.78
CA PRO A 36 -1.17 6.05 -10.25
C PRO A 36 -2.47 5.81 -11.02
N ALA A 37 -2.42 5.63 -12.34
CA ALA A 37 -3.62 5.39 -13.13
C ALA A 37 -4.21 4.01 -12.82
N VAL A 38 -3.34 2.98 -12.78
CA VAL A 38 -3.77 1.61 -12.44
C VAL A 38 -4.25 1.52 -10.99
N MET A 39 -3.58 2.21 -10.06
CA MET A 39 -3.98 2.29 -8.66
C MET A 39 -5.36 2.96 -8.50
N LEU A 40 -5.63 4.03 -9.25
CA LEU A 40 -6.94 4.70 -9.23
C LEU A 40 -8.05 3.81 -9.81
N GLU A 41 -7.79 3.11 -10.92
CA GLU A 41 -8.74 2.13 -11.48
C GLU A 41 -9.09 1.06 -10.44
N ALA A 42 -8.09 0.53 -9.72
CA ALA A 42 -8.29 -0.44 -8.66
C ALA A 42 -9.09 0.16 -7.48
N ALA A 43 -8.73 1.35 -7.02
CA ALA A 43 -9.39 2.01 -5.91
C ALA A 43 -10.88 2.31 -6.20
N LYS A 44 -11.22 2.70 -7.44
CA LYS A 44 -12.62 2.91 -7.85
C LYS A 44 -13.48 1.65 -7.83
N LEU A 45 -12.88 0.48 -8.04
CA LEU A 45 -13.58 -0.80 -7.89
C LEU A 45 -13.83 -1.14 -6.42
N LEU A 46 -12.96 -0.69 -5.52
CA LEU A 46 -13.08 -0.91 -4.07
C LEU A 46 -14.02 0.10 -3.40
N GLU A 47 -14.05 1.34 -3.87
CA GLU A 47 -14.76 2.48 -3.27
C GLU A 47 -16.21 2.19 -2.83
N PRO A 48 -17.04 1.43 -3.56
CA PRO A 48 -18.40 1.13 -3.12
C PRO A 48 -18.49 0.18 -1.90
N HIS A 49 -17.40 -0.50 -1.55
CA HIS A 49 -17.38 -1.60 -0.59
C HIS A 49 -16.65 -1.25 0.71
N VAL A 50 -15.96 -0.11 0.79
CA VAL A 50 -15.06 0.25 1.89
C VAL A 50 -15.36 1.65 2.43
N ASP A 51 -14.82 1.96 3.59
CA ASP A 51 -14.90 3.28 4.24
C ASP A 51 -13.63 4.12 4.04
N GLY A 52 -12.59 3.54 3.42
CA GLY A 52 -11.32 4.19 3.12
C GLY A 52 -10.43 3.35 2.21
N VAL A 53 -9.50 4.01 1.51
CA VAL A 53 -8.46 3.33 0.72
C VAL A 53 -7.09 3.74 1.24
N ASP A 54 -6.26 2.77 1.61
CA ASP A 54 -4.89 2.99 2.09
C ASP A 54 -3.85 2.59 1.04
N ILE A 55 -2.80 3.40 0.87
CA ILE A 55 -1.67 3.07 -0.01
C ILE A 55 -0.55 2.46 0.82
N ASN A 56 -0.14 1.23 0.49
CA ASN A 56 1.00 0.58 1.11
C ASN A 56 2.33 1.18 0.58
N MET A 57 2.95 2.01 1.41
CA MET A 57 4.30 2.54 1.22
C MET A 57 5.27 2.02 2.31
N GLY A 58 4.97 0.86 2.89
CA GLY A 58 5.65 0.36 4.10
C GLY A 58 6.21 -1.06 4.03
N CYS A 59 5.81 -1.88 3.06
CA CYS A 59 6.28 -3.26 2.95
C CYS A 59 7.77 -3.33 2.54
N PRO A 60 8.66 -3.96 3.33
CA PRO A 60 10.09 -4.06 3.00
C PRO A 60 10.48 -5.40 2.37
N THR A 61 9.52 -6.24 1.96
CA THR A 61 9.82 -7.59 1.45
C THR A 61 10.47 -7.55 0.07
N GLU A 62 11.19 -8.61 -0.29
CA GLU A 62 11.80 -8.70 -1.62
C GLU A 62 10.77 -8.64 -2.74
N ASP A 63 9.59 -9.24 -2.55
CA ASP A 63 8.47 -9.13 -3.52
C ASP A 63 8.08 -7.66 -3.74
N ALA A 64 8.04 -6.84 -2.69
CA ALA A 64 7.77 -5.41 -2.83
C ALA A 64 8.87 -4.67 -3.62
N ARG A 65 10.12 -5.13 -3.54
CA ARG A 65 11.24 -4.56 -4.30
C ARG A 65 11.12 -4.82 -5.80
N ILE A 66 10.62 -5.99 -6.17
CA ILE A 66 10.57 -6.46 -7.56
C ILE A 66 9.16 -6.38 -8.18
N GLY A 67 8.19 -5.81 -7.46
CA GLY A 67 6.83 -5.59 -7.96
C GLY A 67 5.87 -6.77 -7.80
N GLY A 68 6.22 -7.78 -7.00
CA GLY A 68 5.40 -8.96 -6.68
C GLY A 68 6.18 -10.27 -6.84
N ALA A 69 5.51 -11.41 -6.66
CA ALA A 69 6.09 -12.69 -7.02
C ALA A 69 6.48 -12.66 -8.51
N ARG A 70 7.64 -13.23 -8.89
CA ARG A 70 8.18 -13.18 -10.27
C ARG A 70 7.22 -13.70 -11.36
N THR A 71 6.18 -14.44 -10.99
CA THR A 71 5.10 -14.95 -11.82
C THR A 71 3.93 -13.97 -12.02
N LEU A 72 3.86 -12.89 -11.24
CA LEU A 72 2.75 -11.94 -11.18
C LEU A 72 3.24 -10.51 -11.51
N ALA A 73 3.26 -10.22 -12.83
CA ALA A 73 3.16 -8.89 -13.47
C ALA A 73 4.49 -8.22 -13.91
N PRO A 74 4.80 -8.14 -15.23
CA PRO A 74 5.90 -7.34 -15.77
C PRO A 74 5.60 -5.81 -15.78
N ARG A 75 4.67 -5.32 -14.96
CA ARG A 75 4.15 -3.93 -15.02
C ARG A 75 4.36 -3.11 -13.76
N CYS A 76 4.30 -3.73 -12.57
CA CYS A 76 4.69 -3.08 -11.32
C CYS A 76 6.20 -3.27 -11.14
N LYS A 77 6.97 -2.20 -11.02
CA LYS A 77 8.43 -2.30 -10.83
C LYS A 77 8.78 -2.46 -9.35
N ARG A 78 7.99 -1.82 -8.48
CA ARG A 78 8.15 -1.83 -7.02
C ARG A 78 6.86 -1.39 -6.33
N PHE A 79 6.72 -1.70 -5.06
CA PHE A 79 5.69 -1.12 -4.18
C PHE A 79 6.21 -1.06 -2.73
N GLY A 80 5.36 -0.64 -1.78
CA GLY A 80 5.73 -0.65 -0.37
C GLY A 80 6.86 0.33 -0.06
N ALA A 81 7.78 -0.06 0.82
CA ALA A 81 8.85 0.81 1.31
C ALA A 81 9.84 1.25 0.21
N TYR A 82 9.82 0.59 -0.96
CA TYR A 82 10.67 0.92 -2.10
C TYR A 82 10.17 2.10 -2.92
N LEU A 83 8.95 2.58 -2.64
CA LEU A 83 8.41 3.84 -3.17
C LEU A 83 9.04 5.05 -2.47
N LEU A 84 9.33 4.94 -1.17
CA LEU A 84 9.73 6.04 -0.30
C LEU A 84 10.93 6.90 -0.76
N PRO A 85 11.94 6.36 -1.48
CA PRO A 85 13.01 7.19 -2.05
C PRO A 85 12.56 8.15 -3.16
N ASP A 86 11.38 7.92 -3.73
CA ASP A 86 10.82 8.67 -4.86
C ASP A 86 9.61 9.48 -4.38
N LEU A 87 9.89 10.68 -3.87
CA LEU A 87 8.88 11.55 -3.28
C LEU A 87 7.83 11.97 -4.31
N GLU A 88 8.24 12.24 -5.55
CA GLU A 88 7.35 12.64 -6.64
C GLU A 88 6.35 11.52 -6.99
N LEU A 89 6.82 10.28 -7.06
CA LEU A 89 5.92 9.14 -7.25
C LEU A 89 4.96 8.98 -6.08
N CYS A 90 5.44 9.11 -4.84
CA CYS A 90 4.59 8.97 -3.65
C CYS A 90 3.47 10.03 -3.62
N THR A 91 3.79 11.30 -3.89
CA THR A 91 2.79 12.37 -3.93
C THR A 91 1.84 12.22 -5.11
N ARG A 92 2.33 11.81 -6.28
CA ARG A 92 1.46 11.50 -7.44
C ARG A 92 0.50 10.37 -7.15
N LEU A 93 0.93 9.31 -6.46
CA LEU A 93 0.05 8.21 -6.05
C LEU A 93 -1.05 8.70 -5.12
N VAL A 94 -0.71 9.43 -4.05
CA VAL A 94 -1.71 9.99 -3.12
C VAL A 94 -2.65 10.95 -3.83
N GLY A 95 -2.11 11.96 -4.52
CA GLY A 95 -2.91 13.00 -5.17
C GLY A 95 -3.86 12.45 -6.22
N THR A 96 -3.40 11.52 -7.06
CA THR A 96 -4.26 10.89 -8.08
C THR A 96 -5.45 10.17 -7.45
N LEU A 97 -5.23 9.48 -6.32
CA LEU A 97 -6.30 8.76 -5.63
C LEU A 97 -7.21 9.72 -4.86
N ALA A 98 -6.65 10.70 -4.17
CA ALA A 98 -7.40 11.68 -3.38
C ALA A 98 -8.30 12.56 -4.24
N GLU A 99 -7.83 12.96 -5.44
CA GLU A 99 -8.65 13.71 -6.41
C GLU A 99 -9.68 12.84 -7.13
N GLY A 100 -9.33 11.56 -7.36
CA GLY A 100 -10.08 10.64 -8.19
C GLY A 100 -11.20 9.88 -7.47
N LEU A 101 -11.08 9.66 -6.16
CA LEU A 101 -12.12 9.08 -5.30
C LEU A 101 -13.06 10.17 -4.79
N ARG A 102 -14.34 9.86 -4.66
CA ARG A 102 -15.39 10.84 -4.33
C ARG A 102 -16.08 10.59 -3.00
N ARG A 103 -16.03 9.35 -2.49
CA ARG A 103 -16.84 8.91 -1.34
C ARG A 103 -16.02 8.59 -0.11
N VAL A 104 -14.76 8.18 -0.28
CA VAL A 104 -13.92 7.65 0.79
C VAL A 104 -12.58 8.38 0.86
N PRO A 105 -12.01 8.60 2.05
CA PRO A 105 -10.69 9.20 2.21
C PRO A 105 -9.58 8.27 1.70
N VAL A 106 -8.47 8.88 1.30
CA VAL A 106 -7.22 8.20 0.99
C VAL A 106 -6.26 8.35 2.17
N THR A 107 -5.71 7.24 2.64
CA THR A 107 -4.66 7.22 3.66
C THR A 107 -3.38 6.61 3.10
N ALA A 108 -2.26 6.78 3.80
CA ALA A 108 -1.03 6.09 3.43
C ALA A 108 -0.33 5.50 4.66
N LYS A 109 0.18 4.27 4.49
CA LYS A 109 1.02 3.61 5.49
C LYS A 109 2.49 3.67 5.08
N ILE A 110 3.30 4.40 5.86
CA ILE A 110 4.72 4.63 5.59
C ILE A 110 5.64 3.99 6.65
N ARG A 111 6.95 4.06 6.38
CA ARG A 111 8.03 3.81 7.34
C ARG A 111 8.83 5.09 7.56
N ILE A 112 9.47 5.24 8.72
CA ILE A 112 10.43 6.33 8.92
C ILE A 112 11.64 6.20 7.99
N LEU A 113 12.19 7.33 7.57
CA LEU A 113 13.42 7.41 6.78
C LEU A 113 14.65 7.51 7.69
N ARG A 114 15.84 7.49 7.08
CA ARG A 114 17.11 7.56 7.82
C ARG A 114 17.25 8.80 8.69
N SER A 115 16.67 9.93 8.27
CA SER A 115 16.64 11.17 9.05
C SER A 115 15.21 11.56 9.40
N ARG A 116 15.07 12.23 10.54
CA ARG A 116 13.81 12.85 10.97
C ARG A 116 13.34 13.90 9.96
N SER A 117 14.25 14.72 9.43
CA SER A 117 13.92 15.75 8.44
C SER A 117 13.33 15.16 7.17
N ALA A 118 13.92 14.07 6.64
CA ALA A 118 13.39 13.40 5.45
C ALA A 118 12.01 12.76 5.74
N THR A 119 11.83 12.20 6.94
CA THR A 119 10.54 11.64 7.35
C THR A 119 9.45 12.71 7.44
N LEU A 120 9.78 13.88 7.99
CA LEU A 120 8.86 15.02 8.05
C LEU A 120 8.53 15.57 6.67
N GLN A 121 9.54 15.72 5.80
CA GLN A 121 9.34 16.16 4.42
C GLN A 121 8.39 15.23 3.66
N LEU A 122 8.57 13.91 3.79
CA LEU A 122 7.67 12.94 3.22
C LEU A 122 6.25 13.09 3.78
N ALA A 123 6.10 13.16 5.11
CA ALA A 123 4.79 13.24 5.75
C ALA A 123 4.01 14.49 5.31
N LEU A 124 4.65 15.66 5.31
CA LEU A 124 4.05 16.92 4.87
C LEU A 124 3.67 16.87 3.39
N ALA A 125 4.54 16.34 2.53
CA ALA A 125 4.23 16.23 1.10
C ALA A 125 3.05 15.28 0.81
N LEU A 126 2.87 14.22 1.60
CA LEU A 126 1.73 13.32 1.47
C LEU A 126 0.43 13.96 1.98
N GLU A 127 0.50 14.72 3.08
CA GLU A 127 -0.61 15.54 3.57
C GLU A 127 -1.03 16.59 2.52
N ASP A 128 -0.08 17.35 1.97
CA ASP A 128 -0.32 18.34 0.90
C ASP A 128 -0.92 17.69 -0.36
N ALA A 129 -0.53 16.45 -0.67
CA ALA A 129 -1.09 15.69 -1.77
C ALA A 129 -2.51 15.15 -1.50
N GLY A 130 -3.06 15.33 -0.29
CA GLY A 130 -4.43 14.97 0.05
C GLY A 130 -4.60 13.69 0.86
N ALA A 131 -3.54 13.15 1.48
CA ALA A 131 -3.69 12.05 2.43
C ALA A 131 -4.46 12.53 3.67
N ALA A 132 -5.59 11.89 3.97
CA ALA A 132 -6.43 12.22 5.13
C ALA A 132 -5.81 11.76 6.46
N ALA A 133 -4.98 10.72 6.42
CA ALA A 133 -4.22 10.23 7.57
C ALA A 133 -2.96 9.47 7.12
N LEU A 134 -1.95 9.44 8.00
CA LEU A 134 -0.73 8.67 7.83
C LEU A 134 -0.56 7.65 8.96
N CYS A 135 -0.41 6.38 8.59
CA CYS A 135 0.02 5.34 9.51
C CYS A 135 1.54 5.19 9.43
N VAL A 136 2.26 5.53 10.51
CA VAL A 136 3.72 5.55 10.51
C VAL A 136 4.29 4.37 11.28
N HIS A 137 4.96 3.46 10.56
CA HIS A 137 5.82 2.48 11.20
C HIS A 137 7.13 3.14 11.64
N GLY A 138 7.37 3.25 12.95
CA GLY A 138 8.60 3.75 13.57
C GLY A 138 9.89 2.95 13.29
N ARG A 139 9.99 2.21 12.19
CA ARG A 139 11.19 1.50 11.73
C ARG A 139 11.48 1.84 10.28
N THR A 140 12.75 1.96 9.93
CA THR A 140 13.20 2.04 8.53
C THR A 140 12.93 0.72 7.81
N ALA A 141 13.02 0.74 6.48
CA ALA A 141 12.86 -0.47 5.67
C ALA A 141 13.91 -1.54 6.00
N GLN A 142 15.13 -1.12 6.35
CA GLN A 142 16.27 -2.00 6.62
C GLN A 142 16.23 -2.62 8.02
N GLN A 143 15.44 -2.07 8.95
CA GLN A 143 15.33 -2.58 10.31
C GLN A 143 14.46 -3.85 10.34
N ARG A 144 15.11 -5.01 10.46
CA ARG A 144 14.46 -6.31 10.70
C ARG A 144 13.77 -6.33 12.07
N PRO A 145 12.72 -7.14 12.27
CA PRO A 145 12.18 -7.40 13.61
C PRO A 145 13.29 -7.96 14.51
N LYS A 146 13.51 -7.35 15.68
CA LYS A 146 14.50 -7.83 16.67
C LYS A 146 14.23 -9.26 17.18
N TYR A 147 13.07 -9.83 16.85
CA TYR A 147 12.61 -11.15 17.28
C TYR A 147 12.61 -12.21 16.15
N ALA A 148 12.93 -11.85 14.91
CA ALA A 148 13.09 -12.83 13.83
C ALA A 148 14.28 -13.78 14.10
N ASP A 149 15.26 -13.32 14.88
CA ASP A 149 16.46 -14.08 15.27
C ASP A 149 16.29 -14.79 16.62
N ARG A 150 15.06 -14.88 17.17
CA ARG A 150 14.76 -15.54 18.47
C ARG A 150 13.74 -16.66 18.39
N LEU A 151 13.52 -17.28 17.23
CA LEU A 151 13.00 -18.65 17.27
C LEU A 151 14.17 -19.55 17.71
N PRO A 152 14.11 -20.21 18.88
CA PRO A 152 15.10 -21.21 19.22
C PRO A 152 15.14 -22.24 18.08
N ALA A 153 16.33 -22.54 17.59
CA ALA A 153 16.54 -23.66 16.68
C ALA A 153 16.03 -24.93 17.38
N GLY A 154 14.82 -25.40 17.04
CA GLY A 154 14.26 -26.58 17.69
C GLY A 154 12.74 -26.73 17.77
N LEU A 155 11.91 -25.87 17.17
CA LEU A 155 10.47 -26.14 17.02
C LEU A 155 10.13 -26.30 15.54
N GLY A 156 10.24 -27.55 15.09
CA GLY A 156 9.65 -28.00 13.84
C GLY A 156 8.12 -28.04 13.96
N LEU A 157 7.47 -27.49 12.94
CA LEU A 157 6.20 -27.96 12.38
C LEU A 157 6.43 -28.09 10.88
#